data_AF-A0A3D4H8N4-F1
#
_entry.id   AF-A0A3D4H8N4-F1
#
_cell.length_a   1.000
_cell.length_b   1.000
_cell.length_c   1.000
_cell.angle_alpha   90.00
_cell.angle_beta   90.00
_cell.angle_gamma   90.00
#
_symmetry.space_group_name_H-M   'P 1'
#
loop_
_entity.id
_entity.type
_entity.pdbx_description
1 polymer ?
#
loop_
_entity_poly.entity_id
_entity_poly.type
_entity_poly.pdbx_seq_one_letter_code
_entity_poly.pdbx_strand_id
1 'polypeptide(L)'
;RLDFCRDTIKVSHTLKADELDFEDQLRTLCSGALPQVVLDATGNRQSMQRAFSLTAHGGRIVFLGLLMGDIAFDDPNFHRRELS
;
A
#
# COMPACT_ATOMS: atom_id res chain seq x y z
N ARG A 1 5.32 -15.96 7.01
CA ARG A 1 4.84 -15.62 5.64
C ARG A 1 5.80 -14.67 4.92
N LEU A 2 6.34 -13.63 5.59
CA LEU A 2 7.31 -12.72 4.97
C LEU A 2 8.59 -13.45 4.49
N ASP A 3 9.13 -14.38 5.28
CA ASP A 3 10.30 -15.17 4.87
C ASP A 3 10.05 -15.93 3.57
N PHE A 4 8.86 -16.53 3.39
CA PHE A 4 8.49 -17.17 2.13
C PHE A 4 8.50 -16.20 0.95
N CYS A 5 7.95 -14.99 1.11
CA CYS A 5 7.96 -13.98 0.04
C CYS A 5 9.40 -13.59 -0.32
N ARG A 6 10.26 -13.38 0.67
CA ARG A 6 11.66 -13.04 0.44
C ARG A 6 12.44 -14.19 -0.21
N ASP A 7 12.28 -15.39 0.31
CA ASP A 7 13.14 -16.53 -0.05
C ASP A 7 12.66 -17.22 -1.35
N THR A 8 11.35 -17.20 -1.64
CA THR A 8 10.74 -17.85 -2.82
C THR A 8 10.40 -16.86 -3.92
N ILE A 9 9.65 -15.79 -3.61
CA ILE A 9 9.22 -14.78 -4.60
C ILE A 9 10.38 -13.82 -4.93
N LYS A 10 11.39 -13.72 -4.04
CA LYS A 10 12.59 -12.90 -4.20
C LYS A 10 12.30 -11.40 -4.28
N VAL A 11 11.32 -10.94 -3.51
CA VAL A 11 11.09 -9.50 -3.31
C VAL A 11 12.26 -8.89 -2.53
N SER A 12 12.66 -7.67 -2.89
CA SER A 12 13.82 -7.00 -2.29
C SER A 12 13.65 -6.70 -0.80
N HIS A 13 12.43 -6.39 -0.38
CA HIS A 13 12.11 -5.97 0.98
C HIS A 13 10.77 -6.56 1.43
N THR A 14 10.66 -6.81 2.73
CA THR A 14 9.43 -7.22 3.40
C THR A 14 9.28 -6.42 4.68
N LEU A 15 8.12 -5.79 4.89
CA LEU A 15 7.80 -5.04 6.09
C LEU A 15 6.56 -5.65 6.78
N LYS A 16 6.45 -5.50 8.10
CA LYS A 16 5.25 -5.86 8.84
C LYS A 16 4.34 -4.64 8.98
N ALA A 17 3.09 -4.77 8.53
CA ALA A 17 2.17 -3.64 8.44
C ALA A 17 1.58 -3.17 9.78
N ASP A 18 1.73 -3.98 10.85
CA ASP A 18 1.27 -3.74 12.21
C ASP A 18 2.35 -3.16 13.15
N GLU A 19 3.58 -2.99 12.65
CA GLU A 19 4.65 -2.30 13.38
C GLU A 19 4.41 -0.78 13.40
N LEU A 20 4.74 -0.14 14.52
CA LEU A 20 4.50 1.29 14.74
C LEU A 20 5.28 2.19 13.78
N ASP A 21 6.47 1.74 13.36
CA ASP A 21 7.38 2.45 12.46
C ASP A 21 7.25 2.01 10.99
N PHE A 22 6.21 1.23 10.65
CA PHE A 22 5.99 0.73 9.28
C PHE A 22 6.05 1.82 8.21
N GLU A 23 5.43 2.98 8.44
CA GLU A 23 5.40 4.06 7.45
C GLU A 23 6.76 4.72 7.27
N ASP A 24 7.53 4.85 8.34
CA ASP A 24 8.90 5.39 8.31
C ASP A 24 9.84 4.43 7.59
N GLN A 25 9.72 3.13 7.87
CA GLN A 25 10.43 2.08 7.14
C GLN A 25 10.08 2.11 5.65
N LEU A 26 8.79 2.19 5.29
CA LEU A 26 8.33 2.25 3.90
C LEU A 26 8.90 3.48 3.18
N ARG A 27 8.86 4.65 3.82
CA ARG A 27 9.45 5.87 3.27
C ARG A 27 10.95 5.77 3.08
N THR A 28 11.66 5.17 4.04
CA THR A 28 13.10 4.95 3.94
C THR A 28 13.46 4.12 2.72
N LEU A 29 12.69 3.04 2.46
CA LEU A 29 12.86 2.22 1.25
C LEU A 29 12.51 2.96 -0.04
N CYS A 30 11.64 3.96 0.03
CA CYS A 30 11.23 4.81 -1.10
C CYS A 30 11.96 6.17 -1.12
N SER A 31 13.16 6.26 -0.54
CA SER A 31 14.00 7.48 -0.55
C SER A 31 13.27 8.74 -0.01
N GLY A 32 12.49 8.57 1.05
CA GLY A 32 11.68 9.61 1.69
C GLY A 32 10.29 9.81 1.06
N ALA A 33 10.04 9.23 -0.11
CA ALA A 33 8.74 9.25 -0.77
C ALA A 33 7.87 8.04 -0.35
N LEU A 34 6.78 7.81 -1.06
CA LEU A 34 5.96 6.60 -0.96
C LEU A 34 6.07 5.79 -2.27
N PRO A 35 5.58 4.54 -2.31
CA PRO A 35 5.49 3.77 -3.54
C PRO A 35 4.66 4.48 -4.62
N GLN A 36 5.15 4.47 -5.87
CA GLN A 36 4.41 4.97 -7.03
C GLN A 36 3.27 4.03 -7.46
N VAL A 37 3.39 2.75 -7.11
CA VAL A 37 2.36 1.75 -7.41
C VAL A 37 2.14 0.92 -6.15
N VAL A 38 0.88 0.80 -5.72
CA VAL A 38 0.46 -0.06 -4.62
C VAL A 38 -0.46 -1.14 -5.18
N LEU A 39 -0.02 -2.40 -5.05
CA LEU A 39 -0.83 -3.58 -5.37
C LEU A 39 -1.39 -4.12 -4.06
N ASP A 40 -2.69 -3.93 -3.82
CA ASP A 40 -3.33 -4.52 -2.64
C ASP A 40 -4.10 -5.78 -3.05
N ALA A 41 -3.59 -6.92 -2.62
CA ALA A 41 -4.15 -8.25 -2.86
C ALA A 41 -4.67 -8.88 -1.56
N THR A 42 -5.04 -8.07 -0.57
CA THR A 42 -5.39 -8.56 0.77
C THR A 42 -6.86 -8.95 0.89
N GLY A 43 -7.75 -8.33 0.09
CA GLY A 43 -9.21 -8.40 0.28
C GLY A 43 -9.67 -7.83 1.64
N ASN A 44 -8.80 -7.09 2.34
CA ASN A 44 -9.06 -6.53 3.66
C ASN A 44 -9.44 -5.06 3.53
N ARG A 45 -10.63 -4.69 4.01
CA ARG A 45 -11.15 -3.31 3.96
C ARG A 45 -10.15 -2.28 4.49
N GLN A 46 -9.54 -2.52 5.65
CA GLN A 46 -8.63 -1.56 6.27
C GLN A 46 -7.36 -1.37 5.45
N SER A 47 -6.79 -2.46 4.92
CA SER A 47 -5.62 -2.40 4.04
C SER A 47 -5.93 -1.60 2.77
N MET A 48 -7.04 -1.94 2.11
CA MET A 48 -7.43 -1.31 0.85
C MET A 48 -7.73 0.19 1.01
N GLN A 49 -8.35 0.60 2.12
CA GLN A 49 -8.54 2.02 2.44
C GLN A 49 -7.22 2.72 2.80
N ARG A 50 -6.31 2.04 3.50
CA ARG A 50 -4.99 2.58 3.85
C ARG A 50 -4.09 2.75 2.62
N ALA A 51 -4.31 2.00 1.53
CA ALA A 51 -3.56 2.17 0.29
C ALA A 51 -3.57 3.61 -0.23
N PHE A 52 -4.68 4.35 -0.04
CA PHE A 52 -4.78 5.77 -0.42
C PHE A 52 -3.78 6.65 0.34
N SER A 53 -3.49 6.38 1.61
CA SER A 53 -2.48 7.14 2.36
C SER A 53 -1.05 6.72 2.01
N LEU A 54 -0.85 5.44 1.69
CA LEU A 54 0.45 4.81 1.44
C LEU A 54 0.95 4.90 -0.01
N THR A 55 0.25 5.60 -0.90
CA THR A 55 0.66 5.77 -2.32
C THR A 55 1.24 7.17 -2.55
N ALA A 56 2.32 7.30 -3.32
CA ALA A 56 2.86 8.63 -3.66
C ALA A 56 1.87 9.49 -4.45
N HIS A 57 2.09 10.81 -4.46
CA HIS A 57 1.38 11.71 -5.37
C HIS A 57 1.62 11.28 -6.83
N GLY A 58 0.57 11.30 -7.65
CA GLY A 58 0.59 10.81 -9.03
C GLY A 58 0.66 9.27 -9.14
N GLY A 59 0.55 8.55 -8.02
CA GLY A 59 0.69 7.11 -7.98
C GLY A 59 -0.57 6.34 -8.36
N ARG A 60 -0.43 5.02 -8.46
CA ARG A 60 -1.49 4.10 -8.85
C ARG A 60 -1.78 3.05 -7.79
N ILE A 61 -3.06 2.81 -7.52
CA ILE A 61 -3.54 1.74 -6.65
C ILE A 61 -4.23 0.69 -7.51
N VAL A 62 -3.80 -0.57 -7.38
CA VAL A 62 -4.45 -1.70 -8.05
C VAL A 62 -4.97 -2.66 -7.00
N PHE A 63 -6.29 -2.81 -6.95
CA PHE A 63 -6.96 -3.78 -6.09
C PHE A 63 -7.10 -5.12 -6.80
N LEU A 64 -6.57 -6.17 -6.18
CA LEU A 64 -6.61 -7.54 -6.69
C LEU A 64 -7.46 -8.41 -5.76
N GLY A 65 -8.49 -9.04 -6.32
CA GLY A 65 -9.38 -9.94 -5.56
C GLY A 65 -10.71 -9.29 -5.17
N LEU A 66 -11.39 -9.92 -4.20
CA LEU A 66 -12.76 -9.56 -3.80
C LEU A 66 -12.77 -9.01 -2.37
N LEU A 67 -13.41 -7.86 -2.19
CA LEU A 67 -13.88 -7.37 -0.90
C LEU A 67 -15.39 -7.58 -0.80
N MET A 68 -15.86 -8.02 0.36
CA MET A 68 -17.29 -8.01 0.67
C MET A 68 -17.70 -6.68 1.32
N GLY A 69 -18.49 -5.89 0.58
CA GLY A 69 -18.98 -4.57 0.97
C GLY A 69 -18.12 -3.43 0.43
N ASP A 70 -18.24 -2.25 1.03
CA ASP A 70 -17.72 -1.02 0.44
C ASP A 70 -16.30 -0.66 0.88
N ILE A 71 -15.61 0.08 0.01
CA ILE A 71 -14.39 0.83 0.27
C ILE A 71 -14.77 2.31 0.24
N ALA A 72 -14.46 3.03 1.31
CA ALA A 72 -14.59 4.48 1.35
C ALA A 72 -13.21 5.13 1.40
N PHE A 73 -13.04 6.27 0.73
CA PHE A 73 -11.82 7.05 0.79
C PHE A 73 -12.16 8.54 0.75
N ASP A 74 -11.20 9.37 1.17
CA ASP A 74 -11.33 10.81 1.11
C ASP A 74 -11.13 11.30 -0.33
N ASP A 75 -12.23 11.64 -0.98
CA ASP A 75 -12.26 12.07 -2.38
C ASP A 75 -11.39 13.33 -2.66
N PRO A 76 -11.41 14.38 -1.81
CA PRO A 76 -10.49 15.51 -1.98
C PRO A 76 -9.01 15.10 -1.90
N ASN A 77 -8.63 14.20 -0.99
CA ASN A 77 -7.27 13.72 -0.86
C ASN A 77 -6.86 12.90 -2.08
N PHE A 78 -7.75 12.03 -2.56
CA PHE A 78 -7.55 11.25 -3.78
C PHE A 78 -7.28 12.15 -4.99
N HIS A 79 -8.13 13.15 -5.21
CA HIS A 79 -7.98 14.11 -6.30
C HIS A 79 -6.74 15.00 -6.15
N ARG A 80 -6.50 15.59 -4.97
CA ARG A 80 -5.35 16.47 -4.71
C ARG A 80 -4.01 15.74 -4.90
N ARG A 81 -4.00 14.42 -4.70
CA ARG A 81 -2.81 13.58 -4.87
C ARG A 81 -2.72 12.97 -6.25
N GLU A 82 -3.66 13.23 -7.14
CA GLU A 82 -3.66 12.73 -8.53
C GLU A 82 -3.53 11.20 -8.58
N LEU A 83 -4.20 10.51 -7.65
CA LEU A 83 -4.15 9.05 -7.60
C LEU A 83 -4.99 8.43 -8.73
N SER A 84 -4.58 7.24 -9.18
CA SER A 84 -5.28 6.44 -10.19
C SER A 84 -5.47 4.99 -9.80
#